data_AF-A0A139QIZ5-F1
#
_entry.id   AF-A0A139QIZ5-F1
#
_cell.length_a   1.000
_cell.length_b   1.000
_cell.length_c   1.000
_cell.angle_alpha   90.00
_cell.angle_beta   90.00
_cell.angle_gamma   90.00
#
_symmetry.space_group_name_H-M   'P 1'
#
loop_
_entity.id
_entity.type
_entity.pdbx_description
1 polymer ?
#
loop_
_entity_poly.entity_id
_entity_poly.type
_entity_poly.pdbx_seq_one_letter_code
_entity_poly.pdbx_strand_id
1 'polypeptide(L)'
;MAFYQDYLTISFKCEIDGAGKEHFLKGAYRDMQLHEENGQYYIVGHFSREELDYMVQYLITFGKHLTVMEPDFLREAYLAELQEIVDRYAQ
;
A
#
# COMPACT_ATOMS: atom_id res chain seq x y z
N MET A 1 20.62 25.54 -13.77
CA MET A 1 20.21 25.45 -12.35
C MET A 1 19.06 24.47 -12.31
N ALA A 2 19.34 23.19 -12.02
CA ALA A 2 18.33 22.15 -11.99
C ALA A 2 17.55 22.25 -10.67
N PHE A 3 16.23 22.42 -10.75
CA PHE A 3 15.31 22.40 -9.62
C PHE A 3 15.23 20.96 -9.09
N TYR A 4 16.11 20.59 -8.16
CA TYR A 4 15.96 19.37 -7.37
C TYR A 4 14.99 19.68 -6.22
N GLN A 5 13.70 19.65 -6.53
CA GLN A 5 12.70 19.44 -5.49
C GLN A 5 12.76 17.94 -5.21
N ASP A 6 13.56 17.56 -4.21
CA ASP A 6 13.60 16.20 -3.69
C ASP A 6 12.22 15.87 -3.13
N TYR A 7 11.32 15.40 -4.01
CA TYR A 7 10.15 14.65 -3.58
C TYR A 7 10.70 13.40 -2.90
N LEU A 8 10.72 13.40 -1.56
CA LEU A 8 11.11 12.26 -0.76
C LEU A 8 10.18 11.10 -1.13
N THR A 9 10.67 10.24 -2.02
CA THR A 9 9.98 9.03 -2.43
C THR A 9 10.28 7.96 -1.40
N ILE A 10 9.23 7.33 -0.92
CA ILE A 10 9.30 6.30 0.10
C ILE A 10 8.94 4.98 -0.56
N SER A 11 9.87 4.04 -0.54
CA SER A 11 9.63 2.68 -1.00
C SER A 11 8.71 1.96 -0.02
N PHE A 12 7.84 1.10 -0.54
CA PHE A 12 7.00 0.22 0.27
C PHE A 12 6.98 -1.20 -0.30
N LYS A 13 6.65 -2.16 0.57
CA LYS A 13 6.44 -3.56 0.21
C LYS A 13 5.24 -4.10 0.97
N CYS A 14 4.31 -4.69 0.22
CA CYS A 14 3.17 -5.41 0.77
C CYS A 14 3.20 -6.86 0.28
N GLU A 15 2.91 -7.81 1.15
CA GLU A 15 2.63 -9.20 0.75
C GLU A 15 1.15 -9.33 0.40
N ILE A 16 0.85 -10.07 -0.66
CA ILE A 16 -0.52 -10.37 -1.09
C ILE A 16 -0.70 -11.86 -1.39
N ASP A 17 -1.93 -12.34 -1.26
CA ASP A 17 -2.30 -13.68 -1.71
C ASP A 17 -2.76 -13.70 -3.18
N GLY A 18 -3.23 -14.85 -3.67
CA GLY A 18 -3.70 -14.99 -5.05
C GLY A 18 -4.90 -14.08 -5.39
N ALA A 19 -5.81 -13.84 -4.45
CA ALA A 19 -6.93 -12.93 -4.65
C ALA A 19 -6.46 -11.48 -4.66
N GLY A 20 -5.50 -11.12 -3.80
CA GLY A 20 -4.83 -9.82 -3.84
C GLY A 20 -4.10 -9.59 -5.16
N LYS A 21 -3.45 -10.61 -5.73
CA LYS A 21 -2.83 -10.55 -7.07
C LYS A 21 -3.86 -10.26 -8.16
N GLU A 22 -4.99 -10.96 -8.15
CA GLU A 22 -6.07 -10.69 -9.10
C GLU A 22 -6.61 -9.27 -8.97
N HIS A 23 -6.76 -8.77 -7.75
CA HIS A 23 -7.19 -7.39 -7.47
C HIS A 23 -6.21 -6.37 -8.04
N PHE A 24 -4.91 -6.55 -7.75
CA PHE A 24 -3.85 -5.69 -8.29
C PHE A 24 -3.86 -5.63 -9.82
N LEU A 25 -4.01 -6.79 -10.48
CA LEU A 25 -4.01 -6.88 -11.95
C LEU A 25 -5.23 -6.22 -12.61
N LYS A 26 -6.36 -6.10 -11.92
CA LYS A 26 -7.59 -5.47 -12.44
C LYS A 26 -7.57 -3.94 -12.39
N GLY A 27 -6.72 -3.35 -11.56
CA GLY A 27 -6.73 -1.91 -11.27
C GLY A 27 -5.35 -1.37 -10.97
N ALA A 28 -4.33 -1.80 -11.72
CA ALA A 28 -2.93 -1.48 -11.45
C ALA A 28 -2.75 0.03 -11.23
N TYR A 29 -2.39 0.38 -10.00
CA TYR A 29 -2.09 1.74 -9.59
C TYR A 29 -0.67 2.12 -10.07
N ARG A 30 -0.44 3.41 -10.31
CA ARG A 30 0.82 3.99 -10.87
C ARG A 30 2.10 3.30 -10.39
N ASP A 31 3.09 3.13 -11.27
CA ASP A 31 4.50 2.72 -11.02
C ASP A 31 4.77 1.66 -9.93
N MET A 32 3.77 0.85 -9.60
CA MET A 32 3.89 -0.30 -8.71
C MET A 32 4.19 -1.55 -9.54
N GLN A 33 4.91 -2.48 -8.93
CA GLN A 33 5.30 -3.73 -9.54
C GLN A 33 4.81 -4.89 -8.69
N LEU A 34 4.32 -5.92 -9.38
CA LEU A 34 4.07 -7.22 -8.78
C LEU A 34 5.36 -8.03 -8.85
N HIS A 35 5.89 -8.42 -7.71
CA HIS A 35 7.04 -9.32 -7.59
C HIS A 35 6.56 -10.69 -7.12
N GLU A 36 7.18 -11.75 -7.63
CA GLU A 36 6.92 -13.13 -7.23
C GLU A 36 8.23 -13.77 -6.80
N GLU A 37 8.31 -14.19 -5.55
CA GLU A 37 9.50 -14.82 -4.98
C GLU A 37 9.08 -15.95 -4.03
N ASN A 38 9.67 -17.14 -4.19
CA ASN A 38 9.41 -18.30 -3.34
C ASN A 38 7.91 -18.70 -3.21
N GLY A 39 7.11 -18.45 -4.24
CA GLY A 39 5.67 -18.72 -4.24
C GLY A 39 4.83 -17.70 -3.46
N GLN A 40 5.42 -16.59 -3.02
CA GLN A 40 4.72 -15.44 -2.46
C GLN A 40 4.64 -14.30 -3.48
N TYR A 41 3.60 -13.48 -3.35
CA TYR A 41 3.40 -12.31 -4.20
C TYR A 41 3.59 -11.05 -3.37
N TYR A 42 4.25 -10.05 -3.97
CA TYR A 42 4.48 -8.77 -3.34
C TYR A 42 4.10 -7.62 -4.26
N ILE A 43 3.52 -6.58 -3.69
CA ILE A 43 3.40 -5.28 -4.34
C ILE A 43 4.55 -4.44 -3.82
N VAL A 44 5.38 -3.95 -4.72
CA VAL A 44 6.44 -3.00 -4.41
C VAL A 44 6.25 -1.73 -5.21
N GLY A 45 6.60 -0.59 -4.64
CA GLY A 45 6.47 0.69 -5.31
C GLY A 45 6.99 1.83 -4.47
N HIS A 46 6.69 3.05 -4.91
CA HIS A 46 7.09 4.27 -4.23
C HIS A 46 5.89 5.20 -4.11
N PHE A 47 5.87 5.99 -3.04
CA PHE A 47 4.92 7.07 -2.85
C PHE A 47 5.59 8.25 -2.16
N SER A 48 5.05 9.45 -2.34
CA SER A 48 5.48 10.62 -1.57
C SER A 48 4.73 10.69 -0.24
N ARG A 49 5.28 11.43 0.73
CA ARG A 49 4.60 11.63 2.02
C ARG A 49 3.23 12.30 1.90
N GLU A 50 3.05 13.13 0.88
CA GLU A 50 1.77 13.79 0.56
C GLU A 50 0.70 12.80 0.04
N GLU A 51 1.13 11.65 -0.48
CA GLU A 51 0.27 10.59 -1.00
C GLU A 51 -0.04 9.50 0.04
N LEU A 52 0.39 9.66 1.31
CA LEU A 52 0.22 8.63 2.34
C LEU A 52 -1.26 8.24 2.52
N ASP A 53 -2.15 9.22 2.68
CA ASP A 53 -3.58 8.96 2.88
C ASP A 53 -4.18 8.23 1.66
N TYR A 54 -3.79 8.66 0.46
CA TYR A 54 -4.20 8.00 -0.77
C TYR A 54 -3.71 6.54 -0.82
N MET A 55 -2.44 6.31 -0.47
CA MET A 55 -1.84 4.98 -0.42
C MET A 55 -2.61 4.08 0.54
N VAL A 56 -2.90 4.56 1.75
CA VAL A 56 -3.66 3.80 2.75
C VAL A 56 -5.04 3.42 2.22
N GLN A 57 -5.77 4.37 1.62
CA GLN A 57 -7.09 4.10 1.02
C GLN A 57 -7.01 3.05 -0.09
N TYR A 58 -5.97 3.10 -0.93
CA TYR A 58 -5.72 2.08 -1.94
C TYR A 58 -5.47 0.70 -1.33
N LEU A 59 -4.60 0.60 -0.31
CA LEU A 59 -4.29 -0.67 0.36
C LEU A 59 -5.53 -1.29 1.02
N ILE A 60 -6.44 -0.47 1.56
CA ILE A 60 -7.71 -0.94 2.14
C ILE A 60 -8.59 -1.65 1.11
N THR A 61 -8.50 -1.31 -0.17
CA THR A 61 -9.28 -2.00 -1.22
C THR A 61 -8.93 -3.47 -1.37
N PHE A 62 -7.77 -3.91 -0.88
CA PHE A 62 -7.39 -5.32 -0.83
C PHE A 62 -8.00 -6.07 0.35
N GLY A 63 -8.49 -5.36 1.37
CA GLY A 63 -9.03 -5.94 2.60
C GLY A 63 -8.04 -6.91 3.26
N LYS A 64 -8.50 -8.12 3.55
CA LYS A 64 -7.69 -9.17 4.21
C LYS A 64 -6.61 -9.82 3.31
N HIS A 65 -6.58 -9.48 2.02
CA HIS A 65 -5.67 -10.11 1.05
C HIS A 65 -4.31 -9.42 0.96
N LEU A 66 -4.06 -8.42 1.81
CA LEU A 66 -2.84 -7.63 1.84
C LEU A 66 -2.30 -7.50 3.27
N THR A 67 -0.98 -7.62 3.38
CA THR A 67 -0.23 -7.32 4.61
C THR A 67 0.87 -6.31 4.29
N VAL A 68 0.90 -5.19 5.02
CA VAL A 68 1.96 -4.17 4.89
C VAL A 68 3.21 -4.66 5.62
N MET A 69 4.29 -4.89 4.86
CA MET A 69 5.56 -5.38 5.42
C MET A 69 6.45 -4.22 5.84
N GLU A 70 6.61 -3.24 4.95
CA GLU A 70 7.42 -2.04 5.17
C GLU A 70 6.90 -0.87 4.32
N PRO A 71 7.12 0.38 4.75
CA PRO A 71 7.75 0.78 6.02
C PRO A 71 6.77 0.74 7.20
N ASP A 72 7.31 0.78 8.42
CA ASP A 72 6.51 0.69 9.66
C ASP A 72 5.45 1.77 9.77
N PHE A 73 5.77 3.02 9.40
CA PHE A 73 4.81 4.13 9.48
C PHE A 73 3.63 3.95 8.50
N LEU A 74 3.83 3.27 7.36
CA LEU A 74 2.75 2.95 6.43
C LEU A 74 1.81 1.91 7.05
N ARG A 75 2.38 0.91 7.73
CA ARG A 75 1.60 -0.09 8.47
C ARG A 75 0.81 0.55 9.61
N GLU A 76 1.40 1.49 10.35
CA GLU A 76 0.72 2.23 11.40
C GLU A 76 -0.45 3.06 10.85
N ALA A 77 -0.24 3.80 9.75
CA ALA A 77 -1.29 4.57 9.10
C ALA A 77 -2.43 3.67 8.57
N TYR A 78 -2.08 2.51 8.01
CA TYR A 78 -3.05 1.51 7.56
C TYR A 78 -3.90 0.96 8.72
N LEU A 79 -3.27 0.63 9.86
CA LEU A 79 -3.99 0.15 11.04
C LEU A 79 -4.89 1.24 11.64
N ALA A 80 -4.45 2.49 11.67
CA ALA A 80 -5.24 3.61 12.16
C ALA A 80 -6.53 3.78 11.34
N GLU A 81 -6.43 3.78 10.01
CA GLU A 81 -7.60 3.91 9.13
C GLU A 81 -8.56 2.72 9.26
N LEU A 82 -8.04 1.49 9.39
CA LEU A 82 -8.88 0.32 9.67
C LEU A 82 -9.65 0.45 10.99
N GLN A 83 -9.00 0.98 12.03
CA GLN A 83 -9.65 1.22 13.31
C GLN A 83 -10.74 2.29 13.19
N GLU A 84 -10.50 3.37 12.44
CA GLU A 84 -11.52 4.39 12.19
C GLU A 84 -12.75 3.82 11.46
N ILE A 85 -12.54 2.90 10.51
CA ILE A 85 -13.63 2.18 9.84
C ILE A 85 -14.41 1.34 10.85
N VAL A 86 -13.73 0.56 11.71
CA VAL A 86 -14.39 -0.26 12.74
C VAL A 86 -15.19 0.61 13.70
N ASP A 87 -14.60 1.69 14.20
CA ASP A 87 -15.23 2.60 15.16
C ASP A 87 -16.50 3.23 14.60
N ARG A 88 -16.57 3.49 13.30
CA ARG A 88 -17.77 4.01 12.61
C ARG A 88 -18.96 3.05 12.67
N TYR A 89 -18.72 1.74 12.69
CA TYR A 89 -19.77 0.71 12.78
C TYR A 89 -20.05 0.26 14.21
N ALA A 90 -19.21 0.64 15.19
CA ALA A 90 -19.39 0.33 16.60
C ALA A 90 -20.31 1.32 17.35
N GLN A 91 -20.82 2.34 16.65
CA GLN A 91 -21.78 3.34 17.14
C GLN A 91 -23.22 2.87 16.98
#